data_AF-A0A9W2ZFN1-F1
#
_entry.id   AF-A0A9W2ZFN1-F1
#
_cell.length_a   1.000
_cell.length_b   1.000
_cell.length_c   1.000
_cell.angle_alpha   90.00
_cell.angle_beta   90.00
_cell.angle_gamma   90.00
#
_symmetry.space_group_name_H-M   'P 1'
#
loop_
_entity.id
_entity.type
_entity.pdbx_description
1 polymer ?
#
loop_
_entity_poly.entity_id
_entity_poly.type
_entity_poly.pdbx_seq_one_letter_code
_entity_poly.pdbx_strand_id
1 'polypeptide(L)'
;MAPMKTLDQLLVNELKRELRDRGLKTSGNKETLQARLREDLVEDEADPDTYLFKVEPDIEELLSSMLGNTNSKIDAMDTKVDAKIDVMASGIKTELLAMNQRLHAVEERITTIDEQMNQRVDAVEKAIEEMKTQVHCKNTNAPETSMTSFVHESSGKMKPPVFDGSVSWSVYKKQFDAAVNKWNSEEEKATALVLSLRGKASELLQSLPNQQDFAALVQAMELRYGDEHLQEVYRVQLKTRQQRPMKHYRS
;
A
#
# COMPACT_ATOMS: atom_id res chain seq x y z
N MET A 1 0.61 -52.37 26.50
CA MET A 1 1.04 -53.59 27.20
C MET A 1 2.29 -54.09 26.50
N ALA A 2 3.35 -54.47 27.23
CA ALA A 2 4.56 -55.02 26.60
C ALA A 2 4.23 -56.39 25.97
N PRO A 3 4.70 -56.69 24.76
CA PRO A 3 4.46 -57.98 24.13
C PRO A 3 5.13 -59.09 24.96
N MET A 4 4.38 -60.15 25.24
CA MET A 4 4.89 -61.37 25.87
C MET A 4 5.13 -62.41 24.78
N LYS A 5 6.29 -63.05 24.80
CA LYS A 5 6.67 -64.08 23.82
C LYS A 5 7.12 -65.35 24.53
N THR A 6 6.86 -66.51 23.94
CA THR A 6 7.45 -67.78 24.36
C THR A 6 8.89 -67.92 23.83
N LEU A 7 9.65 -68.89 24.34
CA LEU A 7 11.05 -69.11 23.97
C LEU A 7 11.29 -69.23 22.45
N ASP A 8 10.36 -69.83 21.71
CA ASP A 8 10.45 -70.02 20.26
C ASP A 8 10.23 -68.75 19.44
N GLN A 9 9.41 -67.85 19.97
CA GLN A 9 9.02 -66.59 19.35
C GLN A 9 10.08 -65.49 19.53
N LEU A 10 11.06 -65.71 20.43
CA LEU A 10 12.13 -64.75 20.64
C LEU A 10 13.05 -64.64 19.42
N LEU A 11 13.35 -63.40 19.05
CA LEU A 11 14.34 -63.06 18.04
C LEU A 11 15.76 -63.19 18.63
N VAL A 12 16.78 -63.25 17.76
CA VAL A 12 18.17 -63.45 18.19
C VAL A 12 18.67 -62.32 19.10
N ASN A 13 18.30 -61.08 18.81
CA ASN A 13 18.60 -59.92 19.66
C ASN A 13 17.92 -60.03 21.04
N GLU A 14 16.68 -60.51 21.09
CA GLU A 14 15.91 -60.72 22.32
C GLU A 14 16.53 -61.85 23.16
N LEU A 15 16.87 -62.99 22.55
CA LEU A 15 17.57 -64.10 23.20
C LEU A 15 18.92 -63.68 23.78
N LYS A 16 19.71 -62.90 23.02
CA LYS A 16 21.00 -62.38 23.48
C LYS A 16 20.85 -61.37 24.63
N ARG A 17 19.73 -60.67 24.70
CA ARG A 17 19.42 -59.75 25.81
C ARG A 17 19.12 -60.54 27.07
N GLU A 18 18.17 -61.47 26.98
CA GLU A 18 17.77 -62.31 28.12
C GLU A 18 18.95 -63.13 28.67
N LEU A 19 19.74 -63.77 27.80
CA LEU A 19 20.95 -64.48 28.22
C LEU A 19 21.97 -63.56 28.90
N ARG A 20 22.12 -62.32 28.42
CA ARG A 20 23.04 -61.34 29.04
C ARG A 20 22.55 -60.93 30.42
N ASP A 21 21.25 -60.70 30.58
CA ASP A 21 20.64 -60.32 31.84
C ASP A 21 20.76 -61.44 32.89
N ARG A 22 20.78 -62.70 32.44
CA ARG A 22 21.07 -63.91 33.23
C ARG A 22 22.57 -64.20 33.40
N GLY A 23 23.47 -63.38 32.83
CA GLY A 23 24.93 -63.57 32.93
C GLY A 23 25.51 -64.71 32.07
N LEU A 24 24.75 -65.21 31.11
CA LEU A 24 25.11 -66.32 30.23
C LEU A 24 25.78 -65.87 28.93
N LYS A 25 26.44 -66.83 28.24
CA LYS A 25 27.15 -66.56 26.99
C LYS A 25 26.20 -66.28 25.83
N THR A 26 26.36 -65.13 25.18
CA THR A 26 25.51 -64.65 24.06
C THR A 26 26.04 -65.00 22.66
N SER A 27 27.09 -65.82 22.56
CA SER A 27 27.65 -66.29 21.27
C SER A 27 26.93 -67.53 20.76
N GLY A 28 26.66 -67.59 19.46
CA GLY A 28 26.09 -68.75 18.79
C GLY A 28 25.00 -68.37 17.78
N ASN A 29 24.46 -69.38 17.09
CA ASN A 29 23.25 -69.24 16.28
C ASN A 29 21.99 -69.23 17.18
N LYS A 30 20.81 -68.96 16.61
CA LYS A 30 19.53 -68.88 17.35
C LYS A 30 19.29 -70.11 18.22
N GLU A 31 19.45 -71.31 17.66
CA GLU A 31 19.26 -72.58 18.35
C GLU A 31 20.20 -72.73 19.56
N THR A 32 21.48 -72.39 19.42
CA THR A 32 22.44 -72.45 20.54
C THR A 32 22.02 -71.52 21.68
N LEU A 33 21.49 -70.34 21.36
CA LEU A 33 21.03 -69.37 22.35
C LEU A 33 19.73 -69.85 23.03
N GLN A 34 18.80 -70.40 22.26
CA GLN A 34 17.56 -70.97 22.79
C GLN A 34 17.83 -72.17 23.68
N ALA A 35 18.69 -73.10 23.28
CA ALA A 35 19.05 -74.27 24.08
C ALA A 35 19.68 -73.87 25.42
N ARG A 36 20.57 -72.87 25.41
CA ARG A 36 21.20 -72.36 26.63
C ARG A 36 20.18 -71.71 27.57
N LEU A 37 19.25 -70.93 27.02
CA LEU A 37 18.18 -70.31 27.81
C LEU A 37 17.18 -71.36 28.32
N ARG A 38 16.96 -72.43 27.56
CA ARG A 38 16.12 -73.58 27.95
C ARG A 38 16.73 -74.33 29.13
N GLU A 39 18.03 -74.57 29.11
CA GLU A 39 18.78 -75.24 30.20
C GLU A 39 18.70 -74.42 31.50
N ASP A 40 18.95 -73.12 31.42
CA ASP A 40 18.87 -72.19 32.55
C ASP A 40 17.46 -72.11 33.15
N LEU A 41 16.42 -72.07 32.32
CA LEU A 41 15.03 -72.11 32.80
C LEU A 41 14.68 -73.42 33.54
N VAL A 42 15.20 -74.56 33.07
CA VAL A 42 14.99 -75.84 33.76
C VAL A 42 15.73 -75.88 35.09
N GLU A 43 16.91 -75.27 35.17
CA GLU A 43 17.66 -75.11 36.43
C GLU A 43 16.89 -74.24 37.45
N ASP A 44 16.17 -73.22 36.97
CA ASP A 44 15.26 -72.37 37.76
C ASP A 44 13.90 -73.02 38.11
N GLU A 45 13.71 -74.32 37.83
CA GLU A 45 12.43 -75.06 37.96
C GLU A 45 11.26 -74.45 37.15
N ALA A 46 11.56 -73.65 36.12
CA ALA A 46 10.58 -73.08 35.21
C ALA A 46 10.38 -73.98 33.97
N ASP A 47 9.14 -74.10 33.50
CA ASP A 47 8.84 -74.81 32.25
C ASP A 47 9.18 -73.93 31.03
N PRO A 48 10.20 -74.28 30.22
CA PRO A 48 10.61 -73.46 29.08
C PRO A 48 9.56 -73.33 27.98
N ASP A 49 8.64 -74.28 27.88
CA ASP A 49 7.60 -74.27 26.83
C ASP A 49 6.42 -73.35 27.22
N THR A 50 6.23 -73.11 28.53
CA THR A 50 5.15 -72.26 29.06
C THR A 50 5.66 -70.89 29.55
N TYR A 51 6.97 -70.72 29.74
CA TYR A 51 7.57 -69.47 30.22
C TYR A 51 7.36 -68.30 29.24
N LEU A 52 6.90 -67.16 29.75
CA LEU A 52 6.63 -65.94 28.99
C LEU A 52 7.70 -64.87 29.27
N PHE A 53 8.40 -64.47 28.23
CA PHE A 53 9.38 -63.41 28.28
C PHE A 53 8.75 -62.07 27.94
N LYS A 54 9.07 -61.06 28.75
CA LYS A 54 8.67 -59.68 28.50
C LYS A 54 9.62 -59.07 27.47
N VAL A 55 9.14 -58.85 26.26
CA VAL A 55 9.94 -58.24 25.20
C VAL A 55 9.85 -56.72 25.30
N GLU A 56 11.00 -56.09 25.54
CA GLU A 56 11.12 -54.64 25.42
C GLU A 56 11.16 -54.22 23.95
N PRO A 57 10.49 -53.12 23.57
CA PRO A 57 10.53 -52.62 22.21
C PRO A 57 11.94 -52.25 21.81
N ASP A 58 12.30 -52.56 20.56
CA ASP A 58 13.58 -52.14 19.99
C ASP A 58 13.53 -50.64 19.69
N ILE A 59 14.15 -49.86 20.57
CA ILE A 59 14.17 -48.40 20.47
C ILE A 59 14.96 -47.97 19.22
N GLU A 60 15.99 -48.71 18.81
CA GLU A 60 16.80 -48.37 17.63
C GLU A 60 16.01 -48.55 16.34
N GLU A 61 15.24 -49.64 16.24
CA GLU A 61 14.34 -49.89 15.10
C GLU A 61 13.23 -48.82 15.03
N LEU A 62 12.63 -48.49 16.18
CA LEU A 62 11.60 -47.46 16.25
C LEU A 62 12.13 -46.09 15.85
N LEU A 63 13.31 -45.70 16.35
CA LEU A 63 13.98 -44.44 15.99
C LEU A 63 14.31 -44.41 14.50
N SER A 64 14.80 -45.51 13.93
CA SER A 64 15.11 -45.63 12.51
C SER A 64 13.87 -45.45 11.64
N SER A 65 12.75 -46.08 12.04
CA SER A 65 11.46 -45.94 11.35
C SER A 65 10.94 -44.49 11.43
N MET A 66 10.97 -43.87 12.61
CA MET A 66 10.54 -42.48 12.79
C MET A 66 11.41 -41.49 12.01
N LEU A 67 12.73 -41.71 11.99
CA LEU A 67 13.67 -40.89 11.25
C LEU A 67 13.41 -41.00 9.74
N GLY A 68 13.21 -42.21 9.23
CA GLY A 68 12.86 -42.45 7.82
C GLY A 68 11.55 -41.75 7.43
N ASN A 69 10.49 -41.90 8.23
CA ASN A 69 9.21 -41.22 8.01
C ASN A 69 9.35 -39.69 8.02
N THR A 70 10.19 -39.16 8.92
CA THR A 70 10.45 -37.71 9.00
C THR A 70 11.22 -37.24 7.78
N ASN A 71 12.22 -37.98 7.33
CA ASN A 71 12.98 -37.66 6.12
C ASN A 71 12.08 -37.65 4.88
N SER A 72 11.24 -38.67 4.70
CA SER A 72 10.30 -38.70 3.56
C SER A 72 9.32 -37.52 3.58
N LYS A 73 8.90 -37.06 4.77
CA LYS A 73 8.08 -35.84 4.89
C LYS A 73 8.88 -34.58 4.54
N ILE A 74 10.15 -34.50 4.91
CA ILE A 74 11.05 -33.40 4.53
C ILE A 74 11.23 -33.38 3.01
N ASP A 75 11.55 -34.51 2.37
CA ASP A 75 11.69 -34.62 0.92
C ASP A 75 10.39 -34.20 0.18
N ALA A 76 9.23 -34.61 0.71
CA ALA A 76 7.94 -34.19 0.17
C ALA A 76 7.65 -32.69 0.36
N MET A 77 8.16 -32.08 1.43
CA MET A 77 8.06 -30.63 1.62
C MET A 77 9.01 -29.88 0.69
N ASP A 78 10.25 -30.34 0.53
CA ASP A 78 11.25 -29.72 -0.34
C ASP A 78 10.76 -29.70 -1.78
N THR A 79 10.31 -30.84 -2.30
CA THR A 79 9.71 -30.93 -3.64
C THR A 79 8.51 -30.00 -3.83
N LYS A 80 7.68 -29.82 -2.80
CA LYS A 80 6.52 -28.90 -2.85
C LYS A 80 6.94 -27.43 -2.78
N VAL A 81 8.00 -27.12 -2.03
CA VAL A 81 8.57 -25.77 -1.95
C VAL A 81 9.21 -25.41 -3.28
N ASP A 82 10.01 -26.29 -3.88
CA ASP A 82 10.63 -26.10 -5.19
C ASP A 82 9.58 -25.84 -6.28
N ALA A 83 8.53 -26.66 -6.33
CA ALA A 83 7.43 -26.46 -7.28
C ALA A 83 6.74 -25.10 -7.10
N LYS A 84 6.58 -24.63 -5.86
CA LYS A 84 6.02 -23.30 -5.58
C LYS A 84 6.97 -22.19 -6.01
N ILE A 85 8.27 -22.35 -5.78
CA ILE A 85 9.30 -21.40 -6.22
C ILE A 85 9.28 -21.28 -7.74
N ASP A 86 9.18 -22.39 -8.47
CA ASP A 86 9.11 -22.40 -9.94
C ASP A 86 7.85 -21.71 -10.47
N VAL A 87 6.70 -21.97 -9.85
CA VAL A 87 5.43 -21.29 -10.21
C VAL A 87 5.53 -19.78 -9.94
N MET A 88 6.11 -19.38 -8.81
CA MET A 88 6.30 -17.95 -8.50
C MET A 88 7.29 -17.29 -9.48
N ALA A 89 8.42 -17.93 -9.76
CA ALA A 89 9.43 -17.41 -10.67
C ALA A 89 8.88 -17.24 -12.10
N SER A 90 8.12 -18.22 -12.59
CA SER A 90 7.46 -18.13 -13.90
C SER A 90 6.36 -17.07 -13.94
N GLY A 91 5.58 -16.93 -12.87
CA GLY A 91 4.58 -15.86 -12.72
C GLY A 91 5.21 -14.46 -12.80
N ILE A 92 6.24 -14.21 -11.97
CA ILE A 92 6.97 -12.93 -11.95
C ILE A 92 7.58 -12.63 -13.32
N LYS A 93 8.20 -13.62 -13.97
CA LYS A 93 8.77 -13.46 -15.31
C LYS A 93 7.72 -13.05 -16.34
N THR A 94 6.54 -13.66 -16.29
CA THR A 94 5.44 -13.36 -17.21
C THR A 94 4.90 -11.94 -17.01
N GLU A 95 4.70 -11.54 -15.75
CA GLU A 95 4.26 -10.17 -15.44
C GLU A 95 5.30 -9.12 -15.84
N LEU A 96 6.58 -9.40 -15.64
CA LEU A 96 7.68 -8.50 -16.03
C LEU A 96 7.73 -8.31 -17.55
N LEU A 97 7.55 -9.38 -18.34
CA LEU A 97 7.46 -9.29 -19.79
C LEU A 97 6.24 -8.47 -20.24
N ALA A 98 5.08 -8.68 -19.64
CA ALA A 98 3.88 -7.92 -19.94
C ALA A 98 4.03 -6.43 -19.58
N MET A 99 4.69 -6.12 -18.46
CA MET A 99 4.99 -4.76 -18.05
C MET A 99 5.97 -4.08 -19.02
N ASN A 100 7.01 -4.78 -19.48
CA ASN A 100 7.95 -4.24 -20.45
C ASN A 100 7.28 -3.91 -21.79
N GLN A 101 6.34 -4.74 -22.25
CA GLN A 101 5.54 -4.44 -23.44
C GLN A 101 4.65 -3.21 -23.26
N ARG A 102 4.01 -3.07 -22.08
CA ARG A 102 3.20 -1.88 -21.76
C ARG A 102 4.05 -0.62 -21.70
N LEU A 103 5.27 -0.71 -21.17
CA LEU A 103 6.21 0.41 -21.13
C LEU A 103 6.56 0.88 -22.53
N HIS A 104 6.93 -0.02 -23.44
CA HIS A 104 7.18 0.33 -24.84
C HIS A 104 5.97 0.97 -25.53
N ALA A 105 4.76 0.44 -25.30
CA ALA A 105 3.55 1.05 -25.85
C ALA A 105 3.29 2.47 -25.31
N VAL A 106 3.68 2.74 -24.06
CA VAL A 106 3.60 4.11 -23.49
C VAL A 106 4.67 5.01 -24.10
N GLU A 107 5.90 4.51 -24.28
CA GLU A 107 7.00 5.25 -24.92
C GLU A 107 6.60 5.70 -26.34
N GLU A 108 6.02 4.81 -27.16
CA GLU A 108 5.53 5.17 -28.51
C GLU A 108 4.40 6.20 -28.49
N ARG A 109 3.53 6.14 -27.47
CA ARG A 109 2.46 7.15 -27.32
C ARG A 109 3.03 8.50 -26.92
N ILE A 110 4.07 8.54 -26.09
CA ILE A 110 4.76 9.78 -25.71
C ILE A 110 5.42 10.41 -26.93
N THR A 111 6.15 9.64 -27.75
CA THR A 111 6.77 10.17 -28.98
C THR A 111 5.72 10.70 -29.95
N THR A 112 4.59 10.02 -30.09
CA THR A 112 3.47 10.49 -30.92
C THR A 112 2.86 11.79 -30.40
N ILE A 113 2.66 11.91 -29.09
CA ILE A 113 2.12 13.13 -28.47
C ILE A 113 3.11 14.30 -28.62
N ASP A 114 4.41 14.04 -28.46
CA ASP A 114 5.45 15.06 -28.62
C ASP A 114 5.44 15.65 -30.04
N GLU A 115 5.40 14.78 -31.05
CA GLU A 115 5.30 15.20 -32.45
C GLU A 115 4.01 15.99 -32.73
N GLN A 116 2.86 15.51 -32.23
CA GLN A 116 1.59 16.23 -32.38
C GLN A 116 1.61 17.60 -31.67
N MET A 117 2.27 17.69 -30.52
CA MET A 117 2.39 18.94 -29.77
C MET A 117 3.27 19.93 -30.52
N ASN A 118 4.40 19.50 -31.08
CA ASN A 118 5.27 20.34 -31.90
C ASN A 118 4.51 20.88 -33.12
N GLN A 119 3.79 20.02 -33.85
CA GLN A 119 2.97 20.46 -34.99
C GLN A 119 1.89 21.48 -34.60
N ARG A 120 1.26 21.32 -33.43
CA ARG A 120 0.27 22.27 -32.92
C ARG A 120 0.89 23.59 -32.50
N VAL A 121 2.09 23.57 -31.91
CA VAL A 121 2.84 24.78 -31.56
C VAL A 121 3.19 25.55 -32.84
N ASP A 122 3.75 24.88 -33.86
CA ASP A 122 4.06 25.51 -35.16
C ASP A 122 2.83 26.14 -35.82
N ALA A 123 1.69 25.44 -35.77
CA ALA A 123 0.43 25.94 -36.30
C ALA A 123 -0.08 27.18 -35.54
N VAL A 124 0.07 27.21 -34.22
CA VAL A 124 -0.31 28.36 -33.39
C VAL A 124 0.63 29.54 -33.65
N GLU A 125 1.94 29.31 -33.76
CA GLU A 125 2.92 30.35 -34.08
C GLU A 125 2.61 31.01 -35.43
N LYS A 126 2.31 30.19 -36.45
CA LYS A 126 1.92 30.70 -37.77
C LYS A 126 0.62 31.53 -37.71
N ALA A 127 -0.39 31.06 -36.99
CA ALA A 127 -1.65 31.79 -36.82
C ALA A 127 -1.47 33.12 -36.09
N ILE A 128 -0.55 33.19 -35.11
CA ILE A 128 -0.18 34.43 -34.42
C ILE A 128 0.47 35.43 -35.40
N GLU A 129 1.40 34.98 -36.25
CA GLU A 129 2.03 35.86 -37.24
C GLU A 129 1.04 36.36 -38.32
N GLU A 130 0.13 35.49 -38.79
CA GLU A 130 -0.97 35.91 -39.69
C GLU A 130 -1.90 36.94 -39.03
N MET A 131 -2.27 36.74 -37.77
CA MET A 131 -3.10 37.70 -37.03
C MET A 131 -2.38 39.05 -36.86
N LYS A 132 -1.07 39.01 -36.53
CA LYS A 132 -0.22 40.19 -36.36
C LYS A 132 -0.11 41.01 -37.64
N THR A 133 0.08 40.36 -38.79
CA THR A 133 0.08 41.04 -40.10
C THR A 133 -1.28 41.67 -40.41
N GLN A 134 -2.39 40.98 -40.15
CA GLN A 134 -3.75 41.49 -40.38
C GLN A 134 -4.09 42.71 -39.50
N VAL A 135 -3.63 42.72 -38.25
CA VAL A 135 -3.79 43.88 -37.34
C VAL A 135 -2.97 45.08 -37.83
N HIS A 136 -1.75 44.85 -38.34
CA HIS A 136 -0.89 45.91 -38.85
C HIS A 136 -1.50 46.64 -40.06
N CYS A 137 -2.06 45.92 -41.03
CA CYS A 137 -2.66 46.56 -42.22
C CYS A 137 -4.05 47.19 -41.99
N LYS A 138 -4.78 46.81 -40.93
CA LYS A 138 -6.00 47.53 -40.52
C LYS A 138 -5.71 48.85 -39.81
N ASN A 139 -4.57 48.96 -39.12
CA ASN A 139 -4.15 50.20 -38.46
C ASN A 139 -3.56 51.26 -39.41
N THR A 140 -3.02 50.88 -40.58
CA THR A 140 -2.38 51.82 -41.53
C THR A 140 -3.34 52.52 -42.50
N ASN A 141 -4.64 52.20 -42.48
CA ASN A 141 -5.65 52.77 -43.38
C ASN A 141 -6.66 53.71 -42.68
N ALA A 142 -6.39 54.14 -41.44
CA ALA A 142 -7.23 55.12 -40.75
C ALA A 142 -6.77 56.56 -41.09
N PRO A 143 -7.65 57.46 -41.55
CA PRO A 143 -7.27 58.84 -41.83
C PRO A 143 -6.97 59.56 -40.51
N GLU A 144 -5.83 60.25 -40.47
CA GLU A 144 -5.46 61.16 -39.39
C GLU A 144 -6.56 62.21 -39.20
N THR A 145 -7.35 62.06 -38.15
CA THR A 145 -8.19 63.16 -37.63
C THR A 145 -7.62 63.57 -36.30
N SER A 146 -6.97 64.73 -36.30
CA SER A 146 -6.63 65.50 -35.11
C SER A 146 -7.85 65.65 -34.22
N MET A 147 -7.82 65.04 -33.02
CA MET A 147 -8.52 65.56 -31.85
C MET A 147 -7.69 65.26 -30.61
N THR A 148 -7.12 66.33 -30.09
CA THR A 148 -6.74 66.48 -28.70
C THR A 148 -7.93 66.19 -27.79
N SER A 149 -7.81 65.26 -26.85
CA SER A 149 -8.17 65.47 -25.44
C SER A 149 -8.14 64.16 -24.66
N PHE A 150 -7.61 64.30 -23.44
CA PHE A 150 -7.86 63.45 -22.29
C PHE A 150 -7.45 61.98 -22.40
N VAL A 151 -6.20 61.73 -21.98
CA VAL A 151 -5.77 60.46 -21.42
C VAL A 151 -6.63 60.19 -20.18
N HIS A 152 -7.78 59.56 -20.35
CA HIS A 152 -8.31 58.68 -19.32
C HIS A 152 -7.77 57.29 -19.63
N GLU A 153 -6.57 57.04 -19.16
CA GLU A 153 -5.99 55.72 -19.07
C GLU A 153 -6.82 54.91 -18.08
N SER A 154 -7.97 54.40 -18.54
CA SER A 154 -8.61 53.26 -17.89
C SER A 154 -7.84 52.01 -18.30
N SER A 155 -6.61 51.90 -17.79
CA SER A 155 -5.93 50.62 -17.60
C SER A 155 -6.78 49.84 -16.60
N GLY A 156 -7.82 49.17 -17.11
CA GLY A 156 -8.80 48.43 -16.32
C GLY A 156 -8.19 47.21 -15.66
N LYS A 157 -7.33 47.41 -14.65
CA LYS A 157 -7.04 46.40 -13.63
C LYS A 157 -8.35 46.20 -12.86
N MET A 158 -9.01 45.07 -13.09
CA MET A 158 -10.24 44.73 -12.36
C MET A 158 -9.93 44.72 -10.86
N LYS A 159 -10.74 45.41 -10.07
CA LYS A 159 -10.59 45.40 -8.61
C LYS A 159 -11.01 44.02 -8.09
N PRO A 160 -10.21 43.37 -7.24
CA PRO A 160 -10.61 42.11 -6.64
C PRO A 160 -11.91 42.26 -5.85
N PRO A 161 -12.78 41.23 -5.84
CA PRO A 161 -13.97 41.22 -5.00
C PRO A 161 -13.59 41.35 -3.53
N VAL A 162 -14.47 41.88 -2.69
CA VAL A 162 -14.24 42.02 -1.24
C VAL A 162 -14.44 40.66 -0.57
N PHE A 163 -13.58 40.34 0.41
CA PHE A 163 -13.72 39.15 1.26
C PHE A 163 -13.93 39.55 2.72
N ASP A 164 -15.10 39.20 3.26
CA ASP A 164 -15.50 39.44 4.65
C ASP A 164 -15.61 38.15 5.49
N GLY A 165 -15.28 37.00 4.89
CA GLY A 165 -15.43 35.67 5.48
C GLY A 165 -16.84 35.08 5.38
N SER A 166 -17.75 35.68 4.60
CA SER A 166 -19.11 35.15 4.38
C SER A 166 -19.18 33.96 3.43
N VAL A 167 -18.27 33.89 2.46
CA VAL A 167 -18.13 32.78 1.49
C VAL A 167 -16.90 31.94 1.84
N SER A 168 -16.85 30.69 1.37
CA SER A 168 -15.65 29.86 1.59
C SER A 168 -14.45 30.43 0.84
N TRP A 169 -13.26 30.29 1.42
CA TRP A 169 -12.03 30.79 0.82
C TRP A 169 -11.78 30.21 -0.57
N SER A 170 -12.08 28.93 -0.80
CA SER A 170 -11.98 28.26 -2.10
C SER A 170 -12.81 28.94 -3.20
N VAL A 171 -14.01 29.42 -2.87
CA VAL A 171 -14.89 30.12 -3.81
C VAL A 171 -14.34 31.52 -4.10
N TYR A 172 -13.92 32.24 -3.06
CA TYR A 172 -13.34 33.57 -3.20
C TYR A 172 -12.04 33.55 -4.01
N LYS A 173 -11.14 32.61 -3.73
CA LYS A 173 -9.86 32.44 -4.42
C LYS A 173 -10.04 32.30 -5.93
N LYS A 174 -11.01 31.51 -6.39
CA LYS A 174 -11.34 31.38 -7.81
C LYS A 174 -11.80 32.70 -8.44
N GLN A 175 -12.59 33.49 -7.71
CA GLN A 175 -13.05 34.80 -8.19
C GLN A 175 -11.90 35.82 -8.21
N PHE A 176 -11.03 35.78 -7.20
CA PHE A 176 -9.83 36.61 -7.10
C PHE A 176 -8.86 36.30 -8.24
N ASP A 177 -8.53 35.03 -8.47
CA ASP A 177 -7.66 34.59 -9.56
C ASP A 177 -8.22 35.05 -10.92
N ALA A 178 -9.53 34.92 -11.14
CA ALA A 178 -10.19 35.41 -12.35
C ALA A 178 -10.04 36.92 -12.56
N ALA A 179 -10.09 37.73 -11.48
CA ALA A 179 -9.92 39.18 -11.54
C ALA A 179 -8.45 39.61 -11.73
N VAL A 180 -7.53 38.80 -11.21
CA VAL A 180 -6.09 39.10 -11.10
C VAL A 180 -5.25 38.42 -12.19
N ASN A 181 -5.88 37.64 -13.08
CA ASN A 181 -5.26 36.98 -14.24
C ASN A 181 -4.36 37.86 -15.13
N LYS A 182 -4.49 39.19 -15.08
CA LYS A 182 -3.70 40.16 -15.86
C LYS A 182 -2.59 40.86 -15.06
N TRP A 183 -2.29 40.41 -13.84
CA TRP A 183 -1.34 41.07 -12.94
C TRP A 183 -0.01 40.31 -12.97
N ASN A 184 1.07 41.01 -13.31
CA ASN A 184 2.38 40.41 -13.61
C ASN A 184 3.32 40.31 -12.40
N SER A 185 2.97 40.90 -11.25
CA SER A 185 3.79 40.87 -10.02
C SER A 185 3.02 40.25 -8.86
N GLU A 186 3.64 39.30 -8.16
CA GLU A 186 3.08 38.70 -6.93
C GLU A 186 2.87 39.74 -5.81
N GLU A 187 3.70 40.78 -5.77
CA GLU A 187 3.55 41.89 -4.81
C GLU A 187 2.27 42.69 -5.05
N GLU A 188 1.90 42.90 -6.31
CA GLU A 188 0.62 43.53 -6.66
C GLU A 188 -0.53 42.63 -6.19
N LYS A 189 -0.45 41.30 -6.41
CA LYS A 189 -1.48 40.35 -5.96
C LYS A 189 -1.61 40.31 -4.45
N ALA A 190 -0.51 40.30 -3.71
CA ALA A 190 -0.49 40.36 -2.25
C ALA A 190 -1.17 41.65 -1.75
N THR A 191 -0.81 42.79 -2.32
CA THR A 191 -1.40 44.08 -1.98
C THR A 191 -2.90 44.11 -2.29
N ALA A 192 -3.33 43.57 -3.44
CA ALA A 192 -4.73 43.44 -3.79
C ALA A 192 -5.51 42.59 -2.80
N LEU A 193 -4.93 41.46 -2.39
CA LEU A 193 -5.53 40.54 -1.45
C LEU A 193 -5.66 41.21 -0.08
N VAL A 194 -4.61 41.89 0.40
CA VAL A 194 -4.67 42.65 1.66
C VAL A 194 -5.78 43.72 1.62
N LEU A 195 -5.91 44.44 0.51
CA LEU A 195 -6.92 45.50 0.33
C LEU A 195 -8.35 44.97 0.17
N SER A 196 -8.52 43.71 -0.25
CA SER A 196 -9.83 43.11 -0.44
C SER A 196 -10.40 42.52 0.85
N LEU A 197 -9.58 42.28 1.88
CA LEU A 197 -10.03 41.79 3.18
C LEU A 197 -10.80 42.86 3.96
N ARG A 198 -11.96 42.49 4.51
CA ARG A 198 -12.79 43.33 5.37
C ARG A 198 -13.26 42.54 6.59
N GLY A 199 -13.61 43.25 7.67
CA GLY A 199 -14.20 42.66 8.87
C GLY A 199 -13.30 41.59 9.50
N LYS A 200 -13.87 40.45 9.88
CA LYS A 200 -13.15 39.33 10.53
C LYS A 200 -12.00 38.77 9.70
N ALA A 201 -12.07 38.89 8.38
CA ALA A 201 -10.98 38.45 7.51
C ALA A 201 -9.75 39.37 7.60
N SER A 202 -9.93 40.65 7.95
CA SER A 202 -8.81 41.59 8.12
C SER A 202 -8.03 41.39 9.44
N GLU A 203 -8.63 40.75 10.45
CA GLU A 203 -7.94 40.41 11.71
C GLU A 203 -6.75 39.45 11.48
N LEU A 204 -6.81 38.63 10.42
CA LEU A 204 -5.71 37.75 10.04
C LEU A 204 -4.42 38.48 9.68
N LEU A 205 -4.53 39.71 9.18
CA LEU A 205 -3.39 40.54 8.84
C LEU A 205 -2.55 40.90 10.08
N GLN A 206 -3.16 40.94 11.28
CA GLN A 206 -2.44 41.20 12.53
C GLN A 206 -1.64 39.98 13.01
N SER A 207 -2.05 38.77 12.59
CA SER A 207 -1.40 37.52 12.99
C SER A 207 -0.22 37.11 12.11
N LEU A 208 0.04 37.84 11.02
CA LEU A 208 1.07 37.50 10.05
C LEU A 208 2.28 38.46 10.14
N PRO A 209 3.52 37.92 10.15
CA PRO A 209 4.73 38.73 10.25
C PRO A 209 5.08 39.46 8.94
N ASN A 210 4.63 38.95 7.78
CA ASN A 210 4.89 39.57 6.48
C ASN A 210 3.64 39.57 5.60
N GLN A 211 3.12 40.76 5.28
CA GLN A 211 1.91 40.98 4.49
C GLN A 211 2.20 41.19 2.99
N GLN A 212 3.46 41.12 2.58
CA GLN A 212 3.86 41.25 1.17
C GLN A 212 4.03 39.90 0.46
N ASP A 213 4.06 38.80 1.23
CA ASP A 213 4.17 37.45 0.69
C ASP A 213 2.77 36.89 0.35
N PHE A 214 2.47 36.81 -0.95
CA PHE A 214 1.20 36.27 -1.45
C PHE A 214 0.98 34.82 -1.01
N ALA A 215 2.02 33.99 -1.00
CA ALA A 215 1.90 32.58 -0.65
C ALA A 215 1.57 32.39 0.83
N ALA A 216 2.23 33.15 1.71
CA ALA A 216 1.95 33.14 3.15
C ALA A 216 0.52 33.62 3.46
N LEU A 217 0.04 34.66 2.77
CA LEU A 217 -1.33 35.16 2.93
C LEU A 217 -2.38 34.12 2.51
N VAL A 218 -2.18 33.47 1.36
CA VAL A 218 -3.10 32.42 0.88
C VAL A 218 -3.15 31.24 1.86
N GLN A 219 -2.01 30.82 2.40
CA GLN A 219 -1.95 29.72 3.37
C GLN A 219 -2.68 30.06 4.68
N ALA A 220 -2.50 31.29 5.19
CA ALA A 220 -3.18 31.73 6.41
C ALA A 220 -4.70 31.82 6.24
N MET A 221 -5.15 32.22 5.04
CA MET A 221 -6.57 32.24 4.68
C MET A 221 -7.14 30.83 4.56
N GLU A 222 -6.41 29.91 3.91
CA GLU A 222 -6.80 28.50 3.80
C GLU A 222 -6.96 27.86 5.19
N LEU A 223 -6.06 28.14 6.12
CA LEU A 223 -6.09 27.58 7.47
C LEU A 223 -7.32 28.01 8.29
N ARG A 224 -7.82 29.24 8.10
CA ARG A 224 -8.95 29.78 8.87
C ARG A 224 -10.29 29.73 8.16
N TYR A 225 -10.29 29.92 6.85
CA TYR A 225 -11.50 30.06 6.04
C TYR A 225 -11.61 28.99 4.95
N GLY A 226 -10.71 28.01 4.94
CA GLY A 226 -10.78 26.83 4.07
C GLY A 226 -12.03 26.00 4.32
N ASP A 227 -12.33 25.11 3.37
CA ASP A 227 -13.57 24.34 3.36
C ASP A 227 -13.74 23.43 4.59
N GLU A 228 -12.64 23.01 5.23
CA GLU A 228 -12.63 22.22 6.46
C GLU A 228 -13.27 22.97 7.64
N HIS A 229 -13.04 24.27 7.77
CA HIS A 229 -13.69 25.09 8.81
C HIS A 229 -15.19 25.26 8.53
N LEU A 230 -15.58 25.40 7.26
CA LEU A 230 -16.97 25.53 6.87
C LEU A 230 -17.75 24.22 7.10
N GLN A 231 -17.14 23.06 6.88
CA GLN A 231 -17.72 21.76 7.24
C GLN A 231 -17.96 21.64 8.74
N GLU A 232 -17.03 22.11 9.58
CA GLU A 232 -17.20 22.11 11.03
C GLU A 232 -18.33 23.04 11.48
N VAL A 233 -18.42 24.24 10.89
CA VAL A 233 -19.53 25.19 11.15
C VAL A 233 -20.87 24.59 10.72
N TYR A 234 -20.97 23.97 9.54
CA TYR A 234 -22.21 23.30 9.11
C TYR A 234 -22.56 22.12 10.02
N ARG A 235 -21.57 21.33 10.44
CA ARG A 235 -21.77 20.22 11.39
C ARG A 235 -22.33 20.72 12.71
N VAL A 236 -21.81 21.83 13.24
CA VAL A 236 -22.30 22.47 14.46
C VAL A 236 -23.71 23.03 14.24
N GLN A 237 -23.97 23.76 13.16
CA GLN A 237 -25.29 24.33 12.86
C GLN A 237 -26.39 23.27 12.69
N LEU A 238 -26.08 22.13 12.07
CA LEU A 238 -27.00 21.00 11.93
C LEU A 238 -27.32 20.37 13.30
N LYS A 239 -26.33 20.27 14.20
CA LYS A 239 -26.55 19.78 15.57
C LYS A 239 -27.43 20.72 16.41
N THR A 240 -27.40 22.03 16.14
CA THR A 240 -28.19 23.02 16.88
C THR A 240 -29.64 23.15 16.39
N ARG A 241 -29.98 22.60 15.21
CA ARG A 241 -31.37 22.50 14.74
C ARG A 241 -32.03 21.21 15.23
N GLN A 242 -32.46 21.18 16.48
CA GLN A 242 -33.44 20.18 16.92
C GLN A 242 -34.86 20.56 16.46
N GLN A 243 -35.60 19.59 15.92
CA GLN A 243 -37.02 19.72 15.61
C GLN A 243 -37.78 20.06 16.90
N ARG A 244 -38.61 21.11 16.86
CA ARG A 244 -39.60 21.31 17.92
C ARG A 244 -40.57 20.12 17.90
N PRO A 245 -40.84 19.45 19.03
CA PRO A 245 -41.78 18.35 19.06
C PRO A 245 -43.18 18.87 18.68
N MET A 246 -43.68 18.35 17.57
CA MET A 246 -45.04 18.55 17.08
C MET A 246 -45.99 17.92 18.10
N LYS A 247 -46.61 18.74 18.96
CA LYS A 247 -47.70 18.31 19.82
C LYS A 247 -48.96 18.11 18.96
N HIS A 248 -49.39 16.87 18.80
CA HIS A 248 -50.73 16.52 18.35
C HIS A 248 -51.54 16.06 19.55
N TYR A 249 -52.75 16.56 19.73
CA TYR A 249 -53.96 15.77 20.06
C TYR A 249 -55.19 16.65 19.78
N ARG A 250 -55.95 16.29 18.73
CA ARG A 250 -57.32 16.75 18.52
C ARG A 250 -58.22 16.01 19.51
N SER A 251 -59.14 16.75 20.13
CA SER A 251 -60.40 16.24 20.69
C SER A 251 -61.42 16.01 19.58
#